data_AF-A0A4Y2K4N9-F1
#
_entry.id   AF-A0A4Y2K4N9-F1
#
_cell.length_a   1.000
_cell.length_b   1.000
_cell.length_c   1.000
_cell.angle_alpha   90.00
_cell.angle_beta   90.00
_cell.angle_gamma   90.00
#
_symmetry.space_group_name_H-M   'P 1'
#
loop_
_entity.id
_entity.type
_entity.pdbx_description
1 polymer ?
#
loop_
_entity_poly.entity_id
_entity_poly.type
_entity_poly.pdbx_seq_one_letter_code
_entity_poly.pdbx_strand_id
1 'polypeptide(L)'
;MLPKLNFKAQDYSEIINWMDCDLSSPPLLKDINDHEIKSHIENDSVPNWDITFKTFPVHTQVVERCVKLVTEASEKVCEAESRDGFIRTTLLSRPTMPNFCHKSDFRAPSAKNE
;
A
#
# COMPACT_ATOMS: atom_id res chain seq x y z
N MET A 1 -12.40 16.19 4.05
CA MET A 1 -12.79 16.57 2.68
C MET A 1 -11.55 16.49 1.80
N LEU A 2 -11.63 16.07 0.52
CA LEU A 2 -10.46 16.06 -0.36
C LEU A 2 -10.14 17.50 -0.81
N PRO A 3 -8.89 17.96 -0.76
CA PRO A 3 -8.51 19.30 -1.20
C PRO A 3 -8.87 19.55 -2.66
N LYS A 4 -9.38 20.75 -2.99
CA LYS A 4 -9.57 21.16 -4.37
C LYS A 4 -8.22 21.52 -4.98
N LEU A 5 -7.84 20.83 -6.06
CA LEU A 5 -6.58 21.07 -6.76
C LEU A 5 -6.66 22.29 -7.69
N ASN A 6 -5.64 23.14 -7.64
CA ASN A 6 -5.44 24.24 -8.58
C ASN A 6 -4.60 23.77 -9.78
N PHE A 7 -5.26 23.37 -10.86
CA PHE A 7 -4.60 22.96 -12.10
C PHE A 7 -3.89 24.09 -12.86
N LYS A 8 -4.07 25.35 -12.44
CA LYS A 8 -3.37 26.52 -13.01
C LYS A 8 -2.15 26.94 -12.19
N ALA A 9 -1.82 26.22 -11.12
CA ALA A 9 -0.67 26.51 -10.28
C ALA A 9 0.62 26.53 -11.12
N GLN A 10 1.47 27.52 -10.88
CA GLN A 10 2.80 27.59 -11.52
C GLN A 10 3.87 26.90 -10.67
N ASP A 11 3.63 26.78 -9.36
CA ASP A 11 4.50 26.10 -8.41
C ASP A 11 3.74 25.00 -7.65
N TYR A 12 4.45 23.96 -7.22
CA TYR A 12 3.87 22.82 -6.49
C TYR A 12 3.23 23.22 -5.15
N SER A 13 3.76 24.26 -4.50
CA SER A 13 3.20 24.79 -3.24
C SER A 13 1.81 25.42 -3.40
N GLU A 14 1.45 25.83 -4.61
CA GLU A 14 0.18 26.50 -4.93
C GLU A 14 -0.92 25.53 -5.41
N ILE A 15 -0.59 24.25 -5.57
CA ILE A 15 -1.54 23.23 -6.06
C ILE A 15 -2.70 23.05 -5.08
N ILE A 16 -2.45 23.20 -3.78
CA ILE A 16 -3.44 23.06 -2.72
C ILE A 16 -3.44 24.34 -1.87
N ASN A 17 -4.58 25.01 -1.77
CA ASN A 17 -4.75 26.05 -0.76
C ASN A 17 -5.01 25.42 0.60
N TRP A 18 -3.95 25.31 1.41
CA TRP A 18 -4.02 24.73 2.75
C TRP A 18 -4.91 25.52 3.71
N MET A 19 -5.17 26.81 3.46
CA MET A 19 -6.06 27.64 4.29
C MET A 19 -7.54 27.29 4.10
N ASP A 20 -7.91 26.77 2.93
CA ASP A 20 -9.29 26.38 2.60
C ASP A 20 -9.55 24.89 2.88
N CYS A 21 -8.58 24.18 3.45
CA CYS A 21 -8.66 22.75 3.72
C CYS A 21 -8.85 22.48 5.21
N ASP A 22 -9.85 21.66 5.54
CA ASP A 22 -9.96 21.06 6.88
C ASP A 22 -8.78 20.11 7.12
N LEU A 23 -7.80 20.59 7.88
CA LEU A 23 -6.65 19.80 8.30
C LEU A 23 -7.00 18.99 9.54
N SER A 24 -6.70 17.70 9.51
CA SER A 24 -6.73 16.83 10.69
C SER A 24 -5.31 16.53 11.13
N SER A 25 -5.10 16.39 12.45
CA SER A 25 -3.82 15.90 12.97
C SER A 25 -3.51 14.53 12.35
N PRO A 26 -2.28 14.30 11.86
CA PRO A 26 -1.84 13.00 11.39
C PRO A 26 -2.05 11.94 12.49
N PRO A 27 -2.41 10.69 12.15
CA PRO A 27 -2.58 9.64 13.14
C PRO A 27 -1.37 9.45 14.07
N LEU A 28 -0.16 9.72 13.58
CA LEU A 28 1.09 9.64 14.34
C LEU A 28 1.23 10.74 15.40
N LEU A 29 0.54 11.87 15.24
CA LEU A 29 0.56 13.01 16.16
C LEU A 29 -0.78 13.15 16.90
N LYS A 30 -1.64 12.13 16.85
CA LYS A 30 -2.99 12.19 17.44
C LYS A 30 -2.96 12.44 18.95
N ASP A 31 -1.94 11.92 19.63
CA ASP A 31 -1.79 12.02 21.08
C ASP A 31 -0.99 13.26 21.51
N ILE A 32 -0.53 14.08 20.56
CA ILE A 32 0.31 15.26 20.80
C ILE A 32 -0.56 16.51 20.77
N ASN A 33 -0.36 17.40 21.75
CA ASN A 33 -1.14 18.63 21.85
C ASN A 33 -0.59 19.74 20.94
N ASP A 34 -1.47 20.54 20.34
CA ASP A 34 -1.13 21.69 19.52
C ASP A 34 -0.22 22.69 20.24
N HIS A 35 -0.38 22.86 21.56
CA HIS A 35 0.49 23.74 22.36
C HIS A 35 1.95 23.24 22.38
N GLU A 36 2.15 21.93 22.50
CA GLU A 36 3.49 21.33 22.50
C GLU A 36 4.14 21.51 21.13
N ILE A 37 3.39 21.28 20.05
CA ILE A 37 3.84 21.52 18.68
C ILE A 37 4.26 22.99 18.49
N LYS A 38 3.42 23.93 18.92
CA LYS A 38 3.73 25.38 18.83
C LYS A 38 4.99 25.74 19.60
N SER A 39 5.13 25.25 20.84
CA SER A 39 6.32 25.47 21.66
C SER A 39 7.59 24.99 20.96
N HIS A 40 7.56 23.83 20.28
CA HIS A 40 8.73 23.33 19.57
C HIS A 40 9.09 24.17 18.34
N ILE A 41 8.09 24.67 17.60
CA ILE A 41 8.29 25.57 16.46
C ILE A 41 8.88 26.91 16.92
N GLU A 42 8.34 27.51 17.98
CA GLU A 42 8.79 28.80 18.50
C GLU A 42 10.22 28.76 19.05
N ASN A 43 10.58 27.64 19.69
CA ASN A 43 11.92 27.45 20.26
C ASN A 43 12.93 26.83 19.28
N ASP A 44 12.56 26.63 18.01
CA ASP A 44 13.37 25.94 16.99
C ASP A 44 14.03 24.65 17.52
N SER A 45 13.24 23.84 18.22
CA SER A 45 13.71 22.66 18.95
C SER A 45 13.15 21.38 18.37
N VAL A 46 13.98 20.33 18.31
CA VAL A 46 13.54 19.00 17.88
C VAL A 46 12.81 18.33 19.04
N PRO A 47 11.52 18.02 18.91
CA PRO A 47 10.79 17.31 19.95
C PRO A 47 11.30 15.88 20.13
N ASN A 48 11.47 15.46 21.38
CA ASN A 48 11.73 14.07 21.73
C ASN A 48 10.40 13.32 21.95
N TRP A 49 9.58 13.26 20.90
CA TRP A 49 8.31 12.53 20.93
C TRP A 49 8.57 11.03 20.76
N ASP A 50 8.03 10.21 21.66
CA ASP A 50 8.07 8.75 21.52
C ASP A 50 6.99 8.29 20.52
N ILE A 51 7.19 8.64 19.25
CA ILE A 51 6.32 8.21 18.15
C ILE A 51 6.65 6.75 17.88
N THR A 52 5.80 5.85 18.38
CA THR A 52 5.91 4.42 18.09
C THR A 52 5.61 4.19 16.61
N PHE A 53 6.65 4.15 15.79
CA PHE A 53 6.57 3.59 14.45
C PHE A 53 6.35 2.10 14.59
N LYS A 54 5.11 1.64 14.34
CA LYS A 54 4.89 0.22 14.10
C LYS A 54 5.75 -0.15 12.89
N THR A 55 6.79 -0.94 13.10
CA THR A 55 7.59 -1.49 12.01
C THR A 55 6.70 -2.42 11.22
N PHE A 56 6.09 -1.91 10.15
CA PHE A 56 5.41 -2.74 9.18
C PHE A 56 6.50 -3.33 8.29
N PRO A 57 6.66 -4.67 8.24
CA PRO A 57 7.63 -5.26 7.35
C PRO A 57 7.07 -5.15 5.92
N VAL A 58 7.39 -4.02 5.28
CA VAL A 58 6.89 -3.63 3.95
C VAL A 58 7.55 -4.41 2.81
N HIS A 59 8.70 -5.03 3.07
CA HIS A 59 9.46 -5.82 2.09
C HIS A 59 9.52 -7.31 2.47
N THR A 60 8.40 -7.87 2.93
CA THR A 60 8.32 -9.33 3.07
C THR A 60 8.02 -9.97 1.72
N GLN A 61 8.51 -11.19 1.53
CA GLN A 61 8.14 -12.01 0.37
C GLN A 61 6.61 -12.18 0.23
N VAL A 62 5.86 -12.11 1.34
CA VAL A 62 4.39 -12.16 1.32
C VAL A 62 3.82 -10.93 0.63
N VAL A 63 4.30 -9.73 0.97
CA VAL A 63 3.86 -8.48 0.32
C VAL A 63 4.18 -8.52 -1.18
N GLU A 64 5.39 -8.94 -1.57
CA GLU A 64 5.76 -9.08 -2.99
C GLU A 64 4.85 -10.05 -3.75
N ARG A 65 4.53 -11.20 -3.15
CA ARG A 65 3.62 -12.20 -3.74
C ARG A 65 2.19 -11.67 -3.86
N CYS A 66 1.72 -10.88 -2.90
CA CYS A 66 0.40 -10.24 -2.94
C CYS A 66 0.33 -9.21 -4.06
N VAL A 67 1.32 -8.30 -4.15
CA VAL A 67 1.39 -7.29 -5.22
C VAL A 67 1.42 -7.97 -6.59
N LYS A 68 2.24 -9.00 -6.77
CA LYS A 68 2.29 -9.77 -8.02
C LYS A 68 0.93 -10.35 -8.40
N LEU A 69 0.22 -10.99 -7.46
CA LEU A 69 -1.09 -11.58 -7.73
C LEU A 69 -2.14 -10.53 -8.12
N VAL A 70 -2.14 -9.37 -7.46
CA VAL A 70 -3.05 -8.26 -7.80
C VAL A 70 -2.77 -7.70 -9.20
N THR A 71 -1.49 -7.60 -9.58
CA THR A 71 -1.08 -7.17 -10.92
C THR A 71 -1.51 -8.19 -11.97
N GLU A 72 -1.26 -9.48 -11.76
CA GLU A 72 -1.70 -10.57 -12.67
C GLU A 72 -3.23 -10.58 -12.83
N ALA A 73 -3.99 -10.34 -11.75
CA ALA A 73 -5.44 -10.25 -11.82
C ALA A 73 -5.88 -9.05 -12.67
N SER A 74 -5.24 -7.89 -12.48
CA SER A 74 -5.57 -6.67 -13.22
C SER A 74 -5.20 -6.73 -14.70
N GLU A 75 -4.15 -7.49 -15.05
CA GLU A 75 -3.78 -7.76 -16.43
C GLU A 75 -4.80 -8.67 -17.12
N LYS A 76 -5.34 -9.67 -16.42
CA LYS A 76 -6.25 -10.65 -17.02
C LYS A 76 -7.69 -10.20 -17.10
N VAL A 77 -8.17 -9.38 -16.16
CA VAL A 77 -9.58 -8.96 -16.11
C VAL A 77 -9.74 -7.50 -15.66
N CYS A 78 -10.69 -6.80 -16.27
CA CYS A 78 -10.89 -5.35 -16.06
C CYS A 78 -11.79 -5.01 -14.86
N GLU A 79 -12.79 -5.84 -14.56
CA GLU A 79 -13.81 -5.55 -13.55
C GLU A 79 -13.35 -5.92 -12.13
N ALA A 80 -13.80 -5.17 -11.13
CA ALA A 80 -13.43 -5.39 -9.73
C ALA A 80 -13.85 -6.78 -9.21
N GLU A 81 -15.10 -7.18 -9.46
CA GLU A 81 -15.62 -8.51 -9.07
C GLU A 81 -14.87 -9.65 -9.76
N SER A 82 -14.57 -9.47 -11.05
CA SER A 82 -13.79 -10.44 -11.82
C SER A 82 -12.36 -10.58 -11.28
N ARG A 83 -11.69 -9.46 -10.94
CA ARG A 83 -10.35 -9.48 -10.34
C ARG A 83 -10.35 -10.19 -8.99
N ASP A 84 -11.33 -9.88 -8.15
CA ASP A 84 -11.48 -10.48 -6.83
C ASP A 84 -11.77 -12.00 -6.95
N GLY A 85 -12.63 -12.40 -7.89
CA GLY A 85 -12.85 -13.80 -8.26
C GLY A 85 -11.55 -14.50 -8.69
N PHE A 86 -10.74 -13.86 -9.55
CA PHE A 86 -9.46 -14.39 -9.99
C PHE A 86 -8.47 -14.57 -8.82
N ILE A 87 -8.35 -13.58 -7.95
CA ILE A 87 -7.48 -13.60 -6.77
C ILE A 87 -7.91 -14.73 -5.83
N ARG A 88 -9.19 -14.81 -5.46
CA ARG A 88 -9.70 -15.86 -4.56
C ARG A 88 -9.51 -17.25 -5.14
N THR A 89 -9.83 -17.45 -6.41
CA THR A 89 -9.67 -18.75 -7.08
C THR A 89 -8.20 -19.17 -7.11
N THR A 90 -7.29 -18.23 -7.38
CA THR A 90 -5.84 -18.49 -7.37
C THR A 90 -5.32 -18.80 -5.96
N LEU A 91 -5.81 -18.12 -4.94
CA LEU A 91 -5.46 -18.41 -3.55
C LEU A 91 -5.96 -19.78 -3.11
N LEU A 92 -7.18 -20.16 -3.50
CA LEU A 92 -7.77 -21.48 -3.22
C LEU A 92 -7.07 -22.62 -3.97
N SER A 93 -6.51 -22.38 -5.15
CA SER A 93 -5.81 -23.42 -5.91
C SER A 93 -4.37 -23.66 -5.44
N ARG A 94 -3.71 -22.66 -4.84
CA ARG A 94 -2.34 -22.78 -4.30
C ARG A 94 -2.13 -23.93 -3.30
N PRO A 95 -2.98 -24.17 -2.27
CA PRO A 95 -2.80 -25.31 -1.38
C PRO A 95 -3.07 -26.66 -2.05
N THR A 96 -3.81 -26.69 -3.17
CA THR A 96 -4.06 -27.90 -3.96
C THR A 96 -2.84 -28.30 -4.79
N MET A 97 -1.90 -27.38 -5.03
CA MET A 97 -0.66 -27.69 -5.74
C MET A 97 0.22 -28.60 -4.87
N PRO A 98 0.76 -29.71 -5.43
CA PRO A 98 1.67 -30.57 -4.70
C PRO A 98 2.90 -29.78 -4.24
N ASN A 99 3.35 -30.05 -3.01
CA ASN A 99 4.66 -29.59 -2.57
C ASN A 99 5.74 -30.44 -3.24
N PHE A 100 6.74 -29.79 -3.82
CA PHE A 100 7.88 -30.45 -4.44
C PHE A 100 9.12 -30.18 -3.58
N CYS A 101 9.80 -31.24 -3.16
CA CYS A 101 11.05 -31.12 -2.40
C CYS A 101 12.21 -30.76 -3.33
N HIS A 102 12.19 -31.29 -4.55
CA HIS A 102 13.19 -31.06 -5.58
C HIS A 102 12.55 -30.68 -6.91
N LYS A 103 13.27 -29.91 -7.73
CA LYS A 103 12.80 -29.50 -9.06
C LYS A 103 12.53 -30.70 -9.98
N SER A 104 13.24 -31.82 -9.78
CA SER A 104 13.06 -33.09 -10.50
C SER A 104 11.70 -33.75 -10.24
N ASP A 105 11.05 -33.41 -9.13
CA ASP A 105 9.77 -33.99 -8.73
C ASP A 105 8.62 -33.40 -9.59
N PHE A 106 8.85 -32.23 -10.20
CA PHE A 106 7.90 -31.59 -11.09
C PHE A 106 7.94 -32.23 -12.49
N ARG A 107 6.85 -32.91 -12.86
CA ARG A 107 6.64 -33.46 -14.21
C ARG A 107 5.73 -32.52 -14.99
N ALA A 108 6.28 -31.84 -16.00
CA ALA A 108 5.47 -31.04 -16.92
C ALA A 108 4.52 -31.96 -17.72
N PRO A 109 3.25 -31.55 -17.94
CA PRO A 109 2.35 -32.30 -18.83
C PRO A 109 2.97 -32.39 -20.22
N SER A 110 3.15 -33.61 -20.74
CA SER A 110 3.58 -33.82 -22.13
C SER A 110 2.51 -33.23 -23.05
N ALA A 111 2.92 -32.38 -24.00
CA ALA A 111 2.02 -31.87 -25.03
C ALA A 111 1.32 -33.05 -25.71
N LYS A 112 -0.02 -33.03 -25.71
CA LYS A 112 -0.78 -33.97 -26.53
C LYS A 112 -0.52 -33.56 -27.98
N ASN A 113 0.27 -34.36 -28.69
CA ASN A 113 0.37 -34.24 -30.14
C ASN A 113 -1.00 -34.64 -30.70
N GLU A 114 -1.70 -33.66 -31.25
CA GLU A 114 -2.88 -33.86 -32.10
C GLU A 114 -2.43 -34.03 -33.56
#